data_AF-X0UEQ3-F1
#
_entry.id   AF-X0UEQ3-F1
#
_cell.length_a   1.000
_cell.length_b   1.000
_cell.length_c   1.000
_cell.angle_alpha   90.00
_cell.angle_beta   90.00
_cell.angle_gamma   90.00
#
_symmetry.space_group_name_H-M   'P 1'
#
loop_
_entity.id
_entity.type
_entity.pdbx_description
1 polymer ?
#
loop_
_entity_poly.entity_id
_entity_poly.type
_entity_poly.pdbx_seq_one_letter_code
_entity_poly.pdbx_strand_id
1 'polypeptide(L)'
;CELMKRNESLREIHVVLIGAIHDEHRYRRPASEIYGADAYVERPQLPEALRPILRNFGIGGAAAAVAAAPVEELAAADSLASAASAPNGEPVPVTAPAVSREPIPIAPPPPEASMPEVDAPIVEATTAVESAPTLELPIEPRLEPVSEPPAVAATPNLDPAQSEAISRAERLARIIVADIVLYNQEKFEAAIASGNVLQGMESEMAEGRDHFDRRTEAALREARDFLADELLR
;
A
#
# COMPACT_ATOMS: atom_id res chain seq x y z
N CYS A 1 18.53 -1.83 7.84
CA CYS A 1 19.24 -1.08 8.89
C CYS A 1 20.58 -0.51 8.41
N GLU A 2 21.22 -1.11 7.40
CA GLU A 2 22.32 -0.59 6.56
C GLU A 2 22.59 0.92 6.62
N LEU A 3 21.64 1.76 6.23
CA LEU A 3 21.81 3.22 6.18
C LEU A 3 22.18 3.83 7.55
N MET A 4 21.60 3.31 8.64
CA MET A 4 21.92 3.72 10.02
C MET A 4 23.30 3.21 10.43
N LYS A 5 23.67 1.98 10.08
CA LYS A 5 24.97 1.38 10.44
C LYS A 5 26.15 1.96 9.67
N ARG A 6 25.91 2.51 8.47
CA ARG A 6 26.92 3.24 7.66
C ARG A 6 27.17 4.67 8.15
N ASN A 7 26.27 5.24 8.94
CA ASN A 7 26.42 6.59 9.49
C ASN A 7 27.16 6.51 10.84
N GLU A 8 28.30 7.19 10.95
CA GLU A 8 29.13 7.18 12.16
C GLU A 8 28.38 7.63 13.42
N SER A 9 27.48 8.61 13.30
CA SER A 9 26.67 9.11 14.43
C SER A 9 25.52 8.20 14.83
N LEU A 10 25.18 7.17 14.03
CA LEU A 10 24.03 6.28 14.26
C LEU A 10 24.42 4.80 14.39
N ARG A 11 25.67 4.42 14.09
CA ARG A 11 26.14 3.02 14.14
C ARG A 11 26.02 2.37 15.52
N GLU A 12 26.12 3.18 16.58
CA GLU A 12 26.04 2.78 17.98
C GLU A 12 24.59 2.50 18.45
N ILE A 13 23.59 2.91 17.66
CA ILE A 13 22.19 2.60 17.97
C ILE A 13 21.91 1.12 17.68
N HIS A 14 21.44 0.39 18.69
CA HIS A 14 20.98 -0.99 18.54
C HIS A 14 19.64 -1.05 17.80
N VAL A 15 19.57 -1.87 16.76
CA VAL A 15 18.39 -2.05 15.93
C VAL A 15 17.93 -3.51 15.97
N VAL A 16 16.74 -3.72 16.52
CA VAL A 16 16.04 -5.02 16.53
C VAL A 16 15.02 -5.03 15.40
N LEU A 17 15.10 -5.99 14.50
CA LEU A 17 14.07 -6.23 13.50
C LEU A 17 13.01 -7.19 14.04
N ILE A 18 11.73 -6.84 13.84
CA ILE A 18 10.59 -7.68 14.23
C ILE A 18 9.94 -8.22 12.96
N GLY A 19 10.10 -9.52 12.72
CA GLY A 19 9.48 -10.25 11.63
C GLY A 19 8.01 -10.56 11.88
N ALA A 20 7.17 -10.25 10.89
CA ALA A 20 5.79 -10.72 10.80
C ALA A 20 5.72 -11.88 9.78
N ILE A 21 6.29 -13.03 10.15
CA ILE A 21 6.17 -14.26 9.35
C ILE A 21 4.95 -15.06 9.78
N HIS A 22 4.36 -15.79 8.83
CA HIS A 22 3.17 -16.63 9.03
C HIS A 22 3.48 -18.13 9.11
N ASP A 23 4.75 -18.52 8.88
CA ASP A 23 5.22 -19.90 8.88
C ASP A 23 6.56 -19.98 9.61
N GLU A 24 6.59 -20.71 10.72
CA GLU A 24 7.74 -20.79 11.63
C GLU A 24 8.86 -21.69 11.09
N HIS A 25 8.57 -22.60 10.16
CA HIS A 25 9.50 -23.63 9.69
C HIS A 25 10.36 -23.19 8.50
N ARG A 26 10.12 -21.99 7.96
CA ARG A 26 10.91 -21.47 6.83
C ARG A 26 12.34 -21.13 7.23
N TYR A 27 13.30 -21.37 6.33
CA TYR A 27 14.70 -21.02 6.51
C TYR A 27 14.88 -19.55 6.89
N ARG A 28 15.66 -19.30 7.95
CA ARG A 28 15.93 -17.97 8.51
C ARG A 28 17.38 -17.58 8.29
N ARG A 29 17.63 -16.36 7.83
CA ARG A 29 18.98 -15.77 7.79
C ARG A 29 19.35 -15.20 9.17
N PRO A 30 20.64 -15.16 9.54
CA PRO A 30 21.08 -14.49 10.75
C PRO A 30 20.81 -12.98 10.69
N ALA A 31 20.58 -12.34 11.85
CA ALA A 31 20.17 -10.93 11.92
C ALA A 31 21.12 -9.95 11.21
N SER A 32 22.43 -10.26 11.20
CA SER A 32 23.46 -9.50 10.50
C SER A 32 23.28 -9.51 8.97
N GLU A 33 22.81 -10.61 8.37
CA GLU A 33 22.46 -10.69 6.95
C GLU A 33 21.13 -10.01 6.62
N ILE A 34 20.24 -9.85 7.61
CA ILE A 34 18.94 -9.19 7.44
C ILE A 34 19.13 -7.68 7.61
N TYR A 35 19.65 -7.05 6.55
CA TYR A 35 19.86 -5.60 6.43
C TYR A 35 20.73 -4.96 7.53
N GLY A 36 21.66 -5.70 8.14
CA GLY A 36 22.58 -5.18 9.15
C GLY A 36 21.93 -4.87 10.50
N ALA A 37 21.03 -5.73 10.98
CA ALA A 37 20.42 -5.60 12.30
C ALA A 37 21.27 -6.27 13.41
N ASP A 38 21.20 -5.73 14.63
CA ASP A 38 21.91 -6.29 15.79
C ASP A 38 21.18 -7.51 16.37
N ALA A 39 19.86 -7.58 16.21
CA ALA A 39 19.05 -8.74 16.54
C ALA A 39 17.79 -8.84 15.66
N TYR A 40 17.22 -10.04 15.58
CA TYR A 40 15.98 -10.35 14.87
C TYR A 40 15.07 -11.17 15.78
N VAL A 41 13.79 -10.81 15.86
CA VAL A 41 12.75 -11.48 16.65
C VAL A 41 11.50 -11.61 15.79
N GLU A 42 10.65 -12.61 16.04
CA GLU A 42 9.38 -12.76 15.34
C GLU A 42 8.20 -12.54 16.28
N ARG A 43 7.06 -12.15 15.72
CA ARG A 43 5.83 -11.89 16.49
C ARG A 43 5.41 -13.02 17.45
N PRO A 44 5.47 -14.32 17.09
CA PRO A 44 5.11 -15.42 18.02
C PRO A 44 6.05 -15.55 19.23
N GLN A 45 7.25 -14.98 19.15
CA GLN A 45 8.27 -15.06 20.20
C GLN A 45 8.26 -13.82 21.13
N LEU A 46 7.33 -12.89 20.91
CA LEU A 46 7.16 -11.69 21.73
C LEU A 46 6.09 -11.91 22.81
N PRO A 47 6.31 -11.43 24.05
CA PRO A 47 7.45 -10.61 24.50
C PRO A 47 8.71 -11.38 24.96
N GLU A 48 8.67 -12.71 25.06
CA GLU A 48 9.67 -13.52 25.77
C GLU A 48 11.09 -13.37 25.22
N ALA A 49 11.27 -13.44 23.90
CA ALA A 49 12.57 -13.36 23.24
C ALA A 49 13.17 -11.95 23.22
N LEU A 50 12.35 -10.90 23.34
CA LEU A 50 12.83 -9.51 23.34
C LEU A 50 13.53 -9.14 24.66
N ARG A 51 13.06 -9.67 25.79
CA ARG A 51 13.61 -9.38 27.14
C ARG A 51 15.12 -9.70 27.28
N PRO A 52 15.65 -10.87 26.86
CA PRO A 52 17.10 -11.11 26.89
C PRO A 52 17.87 -10.21 25.92
N ILE A 53 17.33 -9.90 24.74
CA ILE A 53 17.99 -9.04 23.75
C ILE A 53 18.18 -7.62 24.30
N LEU A 54 17.12 -7.03 24.87
CA LEU A 54 17.21 -5.69 25.48
C LEU A 54 18.23 -5.66 26.63
N ARG A 55 18.24 -6.68 27.50
CA ARG A 55 19.24 -6.79 28.58
C ARG A 55 20.68 -6.90 28.05
N ASN A 56 20.91 -7.63 26.96
CA ASN A 56 22.23 -7.73 26.32
C ASN A 56 22.70 -6.39 25.74
N PHE A 57 21.77 -5.52 25.35
CA PHE A 57 22.04 -4.13 24.94
C PHE A 57 22.10 -3.13 26.12
N GLY A 58 22.11 -3.60 27.37
CA GLY A 58 22.07 -2.75 28.57
C GLY A 58 20.71 -2.09 28.85
N ILE A 59 19.71 -2.33 27.99
CA ILE A 59 18.36 -1.78 28.09
C ILE A 59 17.54 -2.67 29.04
N GLY A 60 17.53 -2.33 30.33
CA GLY A 60 16.71 -3.05 31.33
C GLY A 60 17.22 -3.04 32.77
N GLY A 61 18.39 -2.44 33.03
CA GLY A 61 19.01 -2.39 34.36
C GLY A 61 18.40 -1.39 35.35
N ALA A 62 17.07 -1.34 35.51
CA ALA A 62 16.41 -0.52 36.56
C ALA A 62 14.97 -0.92 36.95
N ALA A 63 14.37 -1.97 36.35
CA ALA A 63 12.93 -2.23 36.48
C ALA A 63 12.54 -3.69 36.83
N ALA A 64 13.42 -4.44 37.48
CA ALA A 64 13.11 -5.76 38.07
C ALA A 64 12.62 -5.66 39.54
N ALA A 65 12.00 -4.54 39.90
CA ALA A 65 11.51 -4.24 41.26
C ALA A 65 10.06 -3.72 41.28
N VAL A 66 9.28 -3.97 40.22
CA VAL A 66 7.81 -3.98 40.32
C VAL A 66 7.40 -5.44 40.26
N ALA A 67 7.15 -6.00 41.44
CA ALA A 67 6.72 -7.38 41.60
C ALA A 67 5.36 -7.62 40.94
N ALA A 68 5.08 -8.89 40.63
CA ALA A 68 3.78 -9.31 40.11
C ALA A 68 2.64 -8.85 41.02
N ALA A 69 1.78 -7.98 40.53
CA ALA A 69 0.44 -7.76 41.05
C ALA A 69 -0.53 -8.63 40.21
N PRO A 70 -1.38 -9.46 40.83
CA PRO A 70 -2.33 -10.28 40.09
C PRO A 70 -3.42 -9.38 39.48
N VAL A 71 -3.88 -9.75 38.29
CA VAL A 71 -5.12 -9.20 37.72
C VAL A 71 -6.30 -9.78 38.50
N GLU A 72 -6.90 -8.98 39.38
CA GLU A 72 -8.17 -9.37 40.02
C GLU A 72 -9.34 -9.23 39.04
N GLU A 73 -10.08 -10.33 38.98
CA GLU A 73 -11.23 -10.61 38.13
C GLU A 73 -12.47 -9.89 38.66
N LEU A 74 -12.90 -8.81 38.00
CA LEU A 74 -14.12 -8.09 38.38
C LEU A 74 -15.39 -8.78 37.83
N ALA A 75 -15.62 -10.01 38.28
CA ALA A 75 -16.84 -10.78 38.00
C ALA A 75 -17.78 -10.77 39.22
N ALA A 76 -18.77 -9.87 39.24
CA ALA A 76 -20.06 -10.07 39.96
C ALA A 76 -20.99 -8.84 39.78
N ALA A 77 -22.05 -9.01 39.00
CA ALA A 77 -23.29 -8.23 39.12
C ALA A 77 -24.45 -9.04 38.49
N ASP A 78 -24.87 -10.10 39.18
CA ASP A 78 -26.03 -10.90 38.82
C ASP A 78 -27.32 -10.27 39.40
N SER A 79 -28.43 -10.49 38.69
CA SER A 79 -29.82 -10.47 39.15
C SER A 79 -30.46 -9.14 39.58
N LEU A 80 -31.37 -8.66 38.71
CA LEU A 80 -32.81 -8.62 39.03
C LEU A 80 -33.63 -8.99 37.78
N ALA A 81 -34.62 -9.87 37.93
CA ALA A 81 -35.55 -10.36 36.88
C ALA A 81 -36.68 -9.31 36.60
N SER A 82 -37.67 -9.45 35.71
CA SER A 82 -38.17 -10.47 34.76
C SER A 82 -39.06 -9.72 33.72
N ALA A 83 -39.68 -10.24 32.64
CA ALA A 83 -39.94 -11.58 32.06
C ALA A 83 -40.05 -11.40 30.51
N ALA A 84 -40.66 -12.22 29.63
CA ALA A 84 -41.48 -13.43 29.69
C ALA A 84 -41.41 -14.21 28.34
N SER A 85 -41.88 -15.46 28.36
CA SER A 85 -42.37 -16.27 27.21
C SER A 85 -41.39 -16.75 26.12
N ALA A 86 -41.08 -18.05 26.19
CA ALA A 86 -40.85 -18.90 25.00
C ALA A 86 -42.21 -19.29 24.36
N PRO A 87 -42.24 -19.90 23.15
CA PRO A 87 -42.07 -21.37 23.11
C PRO A 87 -41.29 -21.94 21.90
N ASN A 88 -40.75 -23.15 22.12
CA ASN A 88 -40.30 -24.19 21.18
C ASN A 88 -40.16 -23.91 19.67
N GLY A 89 -38.96 -24.17 19.15
CA GLY A 89 -38.68 -24.68 17.81
C GLY A 89 -37.60 -25.77 17.89
N GLU A 90 -37.77 -26.88 17.17
CA GLU A 90 -36.92 -28.07 17.26
C GLU A 90 -35.52 -27.89 16.65
N PRO A 91 -34.47 -28.58 17.17
CA PRO A 91 -33.16 -28.60 16.55
C PRO A 91 -33.13 -29.58 15.35
N VAL A 92 -33.05 -29.04 14.13
CA VAL A 92 -32.81 -29.85 12.93
C VAL A 92 -31.33 -30.25 12.83
N PRO A 93 -30.98 -31.54 12.73
CA PRO A 93 -29.59 -31.95 12.57
C PRO A 93 -29.13 -31.78 11.11
N VAL A 94 -28.20 -30.86 10.86
CA VAL A 94 -27.57 -30.71 9.54
C VAL A 94 -26.38 -31.66 9.45
N THR A 95 -26.59 -32.76 8.73
CA THR A 95 -25.59 -33.79 8.42
C THR A 95 -24.40 -33.21 7.65
N ALA A 96 -23.18 -33.43 8.14
CA ALA A 96 -21.96 -33.13 7.39
C ALA A 96 -21.72 -34.19 6.28
N PRO A 97 -21.47 -33.80 5.03
CA PRO A 97 -21.01 -34.73 4.00
C PRO A 97 -19.51 -35.01 4.16
N ALA A 98 -19.15 -36.24 4.48
CA ALA A 98 -17.77 -36.70 4.42
C ALA A 98 -17.32 -36.81 2.95
N VAL A 99 -16.37 -35.96 2.54
CA VAL A 99 -15.75 -36.04 1.22
C VAL A 99 -14.46 -36.84 1.32
N SER A 100 -14.51 -38.11 0.89
CA SER A 100 -13.33 -38.93 0.69
C SER A 100 -12.38 -38.27 -0.31
N ARG A 101 -11.15 -37.97 0.10
CA ARG A 101 -10.07 -37.55 -0.79
C ARG A 101 -9.14 -38.74 -1.04
N GLU A 102 -9.24 -39.29 -2.24
CA GLU A 102 -8.32 -40.30 -2.76
C GLU A 102 -6.93 -39.65 -3.04
N PRO A 103 -5.80 -40.30 -2.72
CA PRO A 103 -4.49 -39.70 -2.88
C PRO A 103 -4.07 -39.65 -4.36
N ILE A 104 -3.89 -38.44 -4.89
CA ILE A 104 -3.37 -38.22 -6.25
C ILE A 104 -1.87 -38.61 -6.28
N PRO A 105 -1.42 -39.45 -7.23
CA PRO A 105 -0.01 -39.80 -7.35
C PRO A 105 0.83 -38.58 -7.79
N ILE A 106 1.88 -38.28 -7.04
CA ILE A 106 2.82 -37.19 -7.34
C ILE A 106 3.69 -37.61 -8.53
N ALA A 107 3.61 -36.86 -9.62
CA ALA A 107 4.50 -37.04 -10.77
C ALA A 107 5.94 -36.59 -10.42
N PRO A 108 6.99 -37.26 -10.94
CA PRO A 108 8.37 -36.83 -10.74
C PRO A 108 8.64 -35.50 -11.47
N PRO A 109 9.54 -34.64 -10.95
CA PRO A 109 9.87 -33.37 -11.57
C PRO A 109 10.63 -33.57 -12.91
N PRO A 110 10.47 -32.65 -13.88
CA PRO A 110 11.25 -32.67 -15.11
C PRO A 110 12.73 -32.30 -14.86
N PRO A 111 13.67 -32.79 -15.70
CA PRO A 111 15.09 -32.49 -15.55
C PRO A 111 15.42 -31.03 -15.89
N GLU A 112 16.43 -30.48 -15.20
CA GLU A 112 16.93 -29.11 -15.39
C GLU A 112 17.42 -28.89 -16.83
N ALA A 113 16.91 -27.84 -17.48
CA ALA A 113 17.38 -27.39 -18.78
C ALA A 113 18.54 -26.41 -18.62
N SER A 114 19.71 -26.74 -19.17
CA SER A 114 20.89 -25.89 -19.16
C SER A 114 20.66 -24.54 -19.84
N MET A 115 21.20 -23.48 -19.24
CA MET A 115 21.34 -22.18 -19.90
C MET A 115 22.41 -22.24 -21.00
N PRO A 116 22.19 -21.65 -22.19
CA PRO A 116 23.26 -21.31 -23.11
C PRO A 116 23.92 -19.98 -22.71
N GLU A 117 25.25 -19.96 -22.77
CA GLU A 117 26.10 -18.78 -22.63
C GLU A 117 25.90 -17.85 -23.85
N VAL A 118 25.68 -16.55 -23.64
CA VAL A 118 25.47 -15.59 -24.73
C VAL A 118 26.62 -14.58 -24.73
N ASP A 119 27.53 -14.80 -25.67
CA ASP A 119 28.65 -13.93 -26.01
C ASP A 119 28.16 -12.57 -26.55
N ALA A 120 28.81 -11.47 -26.15
CA ALA A 120 28.39 -10.11 -26.47
C ALA A 120 29.58 -9.23 -26.88
N PRO A 121 29.79 -8.98 -28.18
CA PRO A 121 30.86 -8.09 -28.63
C PRO A 121 30.49 -6.62 -28.43
N ILE A 122 31.39 -5.87 -27.80
CA ILE A 122 31.35 -4.40 -27.72
C ILE A 122 31.71 -3.83 -29.09
N VAL A 123 30.96 -2.83 -29.57
CA VAL A 123 31.28 -2.08 -30.79
C VAL A 123 31.43 -0.60 -30.47
N GLU A 124 32.66 -0.10 -30.55
CA GLU A 124 32.96 1.34 -30.60
C GLU A 124 32.91 1.84 -32.06
N ALA A 125 32.21 2.97 -32.30
CA ALA A 125 32.40 3.92 -33.42
C ALA A 125 31.26 4.96 -33.40
N THR A 126 31.37 6.21 -33.89
CA THR A 126 32.47 7.20 -34.03
C THR A 126 31.81 8.59 -34.24
N THR A 127 32.60 9.66 -34.14
CA THR A 127 32.50 10.99 -34.82
C THR A 127 31.40 11.28 -35.88
N ALA A 128 31.00 12.51 -36.23
CA ALA A 128 31.09 13.89 -35.67
C ALA A 128 30.55 14.88 -36.74
N VAL A 129 30.17 16.13 -36.35
CA VAL A 129 29.91 17.32 -37.24
C VAL A 129 28.72 17.13 -38.24
N GLU A 130 27.91 18.08 -38.73
CA GLU A 130 28.19 19.36 -39.36
C GLU A 130 26.91 20.12 -39.82
N SER A 131 27.01 21.46 -39.86
CA SER A 131 26.26 22.46 -40.66
C SER A 131 24.73 22.62 -40.61
N ALA A 132 24.32 23.84 -40.25
CA ALA A 132 23.10 24.48 -40.77
C ALA A 132 23.25 24.84 -42.27
N PRO A 133 22.15 25.20 -42.94
CA PRO A 133 22.16 26.55 -43.49
C PRO A 133 20.85 27.33 -43.31
N THR A 134 21.01 28.64 -43.16
CA THR A 134 19.97 29.67 -43.25
C THR A 134 19.34 29.71 -44.65
N LEU A 135 18.02 29.82 -44.73
CA LEU A 135 17.34 30.46 -45.85
C LEU A 135 16.33 31.50 -45.34
N GLU A 136 16.59 32.73 -45.72
CA GLU A 136 15.83 33.93 -45.37
C GLU A 136 14.87 34.26 -46.52
N LEU A 137 13.60 34.55 -46.23
CA LEU A 137 12.75 35.34 -47.13
C LEU A 137 11.86 36.32 -46.35
N PRO A 138 11.61 37.54 -46.86
CA PRO A 138 11.11 38.64 -46.04
C PRO A 138 9.68 39.07 -46.42
N ILE A 139 8.74 39.05 -45.47
CA ILE A 139 7.41 39.64 -45.66
C ILE A 139 6.92 40.34 -44.37
N GLU A 140 7.18 41.64 -44.30
CA GLU A 140 6.30 42.64 -43.70
C GLU A 140 6.13 43.79 -44.73
N PRO A 141 5.10 44.65 -44.67
CA PRO A 141 4.05 44.76 -43.64
C PRO A 141 2.61 44.76 -44.19
N ARG A 142 1.62 44.42 -43.36
CA ARG A 142 0.27 45.01 -43.46
C ARG A 142 -0.45 45.06 -42.12
N LEU A 143 -0.48 46.25 -41.53
CA LEU A 143 -1.39 46.58 -40.45
C LEU A 143 -2.81 46.74 -41.02
N GLU A 144 -3.71 45.82 -40.69
CA GLU A 144 -5.16 46.10 -40.70
C GLU A 144 -5.76 45.69 -39.34
N PRO A 145 -6.49 46.58 -38.67
CA PRO A 145 -7.06 46.29 -37.36
C PRO A 145 -8.31 45.42 -37.52
N VAL A 146 -8.14 44.10 -37.45
CA VAL A 146 -9.27 43.18 -37.34
C VAL A 146 -9.83 43.25 -35.93
N SER A 147 -10.92 44.02 -35.83
CA SER A 147 -12.05 43.92 -34.91
C SER A 147 -11.98 42.86 -33.81
N GLU A 148 -12.07 43.34 -32.58
CA GLU A 148 -12.60 42.69 -31.36
C GLU A 148 -12.65 41.15 -31.33
N PRO A 149 -11.84 40.48 -30.47
CA PRO A 149 -12.05 39.07 -30.22
C PRO A 149 -13.45 38.86 -29.60
N PRO A 150 -14.26 37.90 -30.10
CA PRO A 150 -15.49 37.53 -29.43
C PRO A 150 -15.14 37.04 -28.02
N ALA A 151 -15.93 37.50 -27.04
CA ALA A 151 -15.64 37.33 -25.62
C ALA A 151 -15.16 35.91 -25.28
N VAL A 152 -13.95 35.86 -24.72
CA VAL A 152 -13.36 34.63 -24.17
C VAL A 152 -14.39 34.00 -23.24
N ALA A 153 -14.81 32.78 -23.56
CA ALA A 153 -15.74 32.03 -22.72
C ALA A 153 -15.18 31.99 -21.29
N ALA A 154 -16.01 32.35 -20.31
CA ALA A 154 -15.55 32.60 -18.95
C ALA A 154 -14.91 31.35 -18.33
N THR A 155 -13.58 31.29 -18.35
CA THR A 155 -12.82 30.53 -17.37
C THR A 155 -13.27 31.02 -16.00
N PRO A 156 -13.76 30.14 -15.09
CA PRO A 156 -13.95 30.56 -13.72
C PRO A 156 -12.60 31.04 -13.21
N ASN A 157 -12.52 32.30 -12.79
CA ASN A 157 -11.31 32.89 -12.25
C ASN A 157 -11.09 32.33 -10.85
N LEU A 158 -10.68 31.06 -10.79
CA LEU A 158 -10.42 30.31 -9.57
C LEU A 158 -9.30 31.03 -8.83
N ASP A 159 -9.56 31.38 -7.55
CA ASP A 159 -8.53 31.95 -6.69
C ASP A 159 -7.28 31.03 -6.72
N PRO A 160 -6.06 31.58 -6.73
CA PRO A 160 -4.85 30.76 -6.83
C PRO A 160 -4.71 29.73 -5.69
N ALA A 161 -5.34 30.00 -4.53
CA ALA A 161 -5.43 29.04 -3.43
C ALA A 161 -6.37 27.85 -3.76
N GLN A 162 -7.47 28.08 -4.48
CA GLN A 162 -8.40 27.02 -4.90
C GLN A 162 -7.78 26.14 -5.97
N SER A 163 -7.07 26.69 -6.95
CA SER A 163 -6.41 25.90 -8.00
C SER A 163 -5.27 25.03 -7.43
N GLU A 164 -4.53 25.52 -6.43
CA GLU A 164 -3.58 24.69 -5.68
C GLU A 164 -4.27 23.61 -4.84
N ALA A 165 -5.41 23.92 -4.20
CA ALA A 165 -6.19 22.94 -3.44
C ALA A 165 -6.77 21.82 -4.33
N ILE A 166 -7.29 22.17 -5.52
CA ILE A 166 -7.72 21.23 -6.56
C ILE A 166 -6.53 20.35 -7.00
N SER A 167 -5.36 20.95 -7.27
CA SER A 167 -4.14 20.22 -7.67
C SER A 167 -3.66 19.24 -6.59
N ARG A 168 -3.80 19.60 -5.30
CA ARG A 168 -3.52 18.71 -4.16
C ARG A 168 -4.53 17.58 -4.07
N ALA A 169 -5.82 17.87 -4.27
CA ALA A 169 -6.89 16.88 -4.28
C ALA A 169 -6.73 15.87 -5.43
N GLU A 170 -6.44 16.30 -6.67
CA GLU A 170 -6.15 15.41 -7.80
C GLU A 170 -4.97 14.48 -7.54
N ARG A 171 -3.89 15.00 -6.95
CA ARG A 171 -2.72 14.18 -6.58
C ARG A 171 -3.07 13.14 -5.52
N LEU A 172 -3.89 13.51 -4.53
CA LEU A 172 -4.34 12.58 -3.49
C LEU A 172 -5.26 11.51 -4.05
N ALA A 173 -6.22 11.87 -4.91
CA ALA A 173 -7.13 10.93 -5.56
C ALA A 173 -6.35 9.91 -6.41
N ARG A 174 -5.35 10.34 -7.19
CA ARG A 174 -4.46 9.43 -7.94
C ARG A 174 -3.72 8.44 -7.04
N ILE A 175 -3.22 8.86 -5.89
CA ILE A 175 -2.54 7.96 -4.94
C ILE A 175 -3.52 6.93 -4.40
N ILE A 176 -4.70 7.36 -3.96
CA ILE A 176 -5.74 6.47 -3.41
C ILE A 176 -6.24 5.47 -4.45
N VAL A 177 -6.52 5.92 -5.68
CA VAL A 177 -6.95 5.05 -6.78
C VAL A 177 -5.83 4.08 -7.20
N ALA A 178 -4.57 4.52 -7.22
CA ALA A 178 -3.44 3.65 -7.50
C ALA A 178 -3.28 2.55 -6.44
N ASP A 179 -3.41 2.88 -5.14
CA ASP A 179 -3.40 1.89 -4.06
C ASP A 179 -4.57 0.90 -4.20
N ILE A 180 -5.79 1.41 -4.44
CA ILE A 180 -7.00 0.59 -4.65
C ILE A 180 -6.79 -0.42 -5.78
N VAL A 181 -6.32 0.02 -6.95
CA VAL A 181 -6.08 -0.85 -8.11
C VAL A 181 -4.92 -1.82 -7.83
N LEU A 182 -3.84 -1.37 -7.20
CA LEU A 182 -2.66 -2.20 -6.88
C LEU A 182 -3.01 -3.40 -6.00
N TYR A 183 -3.88 -3.24 -5.01
CA TYR A 183 -4.29 -4.32 -4.11
C TYR A 183 -5.48 -5.16 -4.63
N ASN A 184 -6.22 -4.69 -5.64
CA ASN A 184 -7.45 -5.34 -6.12
C ASN A 184 -7.42 -5.66 -7.63
N GLN A 185 -6.25 -5.99 -8.18
CA GLN A 185 -6.01 -6.16 -9.62
C GLN A 185 -7.03 -7.10 -10.30
N GLU A 186 -7.21 -8.33 -9.78
CA GLU A 186 -8.19 -9.30 -10.31
C GLU A 186 -9.62 -8.74 -10.33
N LYS A 187 -9.99 -7.98 -9.30
CA LYS A 187 -11.31 -7.39 -9.15
C LYS A 187 -11.51 -6.22 -10.13
N PHE A 188 -10.47 -5.41 -10.34
CA PHE A 188 -10.45 -4.32 -11.32
C PHE A 188 -10.53 -4.86 -12.75
N GLU A 189 -9.75 -5.88 -13.09
CA GLU A 189 -9.82 -6.56 -14.40
C GLU A 189 -11.21 -7.15 -14.67
N ALA A 190 -11.82 -7.81 -13.68
CA ALA A 190 -13.19 -8.31 -13.80
C ALA A 190 -14.22 -7.16 -13.93
N ALA A 191 -14.01 -6.03 -13.27
CA ALA A 191 -14.88 -4.87 -13.36
C ALA A 191 -14.74 -4.14 -14.72
N ILE A 192 -13.55 -4.14 -15.33
CA ILE A 192 -13.32 -3.70 -16.71
C ILE A 192 -13.99 -4.67 -17.70
N ALA A 193 -13.78 -5.98 -17.54
CA ALA A 193 -14.34 -7.01 -18.42
C ALA A 193 -15.88 -7.05 -18.40
N SER A 194 -16.49 -6.72 -17.27
CA SER A 194 -17.94 -6.55 -17.12
C SER A 194 -18.45 -5.16 -17.50
N GLY A 195 -17.57 -4.22 -17.84
CA GLY A 195 -17.91 -2.84 -18.24
C GLY A 195 -18.46 -1.96 -17.12
N ASN A 196 -18.31 -2.36 -15.85
CA ASN A 196 -18.97 -1.73 -14.69
C ASN A 196 -17.97 -1.45 -13.55
N VAL A 197 -16.87 -0.75 -13.88
CA VAL A 197 -15.74 -0.46 -12.96
C VAL A 197 -16.19 0.15 -11.63
N LEU A 198 -16.99 1.23 -11.67
CA LEU A 198 -17.46 1.91 -10.46
C LEU A 198 -18.27 1.01 -9.51
N GLN A 199 -19.04 0.06 -10.05
CA GLN A 199 -19.83 -0.87 -9.25
C GLN A 199 -18.98 -2.03 -8.74
N GLY A 200 -18.09 -2.57 -9.58
CA GLY A 200 -17.17 -3.64 -9.17
C GLY A 200 -16.19 -3.24 -8.07
N MET A 201 -15.85 -1.95 -7.99
CA MET A 201 -14.96 -1.35 -6.97
C MET A 201 -15.69 -0.53 -5.90
N GLU A 202 -17.02 -0.64 -5.76
CA GLU A 202 -17.81 0.25 -4.88
C GLU A 202 -17.33 0.24 -3.42
N SER A 203 -16.97 -0.93 -2.88
CA SER A 203 -16.48 -1.09 -1.51
C SER A 203 -15.13 -0.41 -1.31
N GLU A 204 -14.20 -0.61 -2.23
CA GLU A 204 -12.86 -0.04 -2.20
C GLU A 204 -12.90 1.48 -2.38
N MET A 205 -13.81 1.96 -3.24
CA MET A 205 -14.07 3.38 -3.46
C MET A 205 -14.73 4.06 -2.26
N ALA A 206 -15.55 3.35 -1.47
CA ALA A 206 -16.11 3.87 -0.22
C ALA A 206 -15.02 4.09 0.85
N GLU A 207 -14.08 3.15 0.99
CA GLU A 207 -12.91 3.30 1.87
C GLU A 207 -11.97 4.41 1.38
N GLY A 208 -11.70 4.46 0.07
CA GLY A 208 -10.93 5.54 -0.55
C GLY A 208 -11.53 6.93 -0.31
N ARG A 209 -12.87 7.07 -0.37
CA ARG A 209 -13.57 8.31 -0.07
C ARG A 209 -13.40 8.73 1.39
N ASP A 210 -13.53 7.84 2.37
CA ASP A 210 -13.24 8.18 3.77
C ASP A 210 -11.79 8.67 3.97
N HIS A 211 -10.82 8.04 3.30
CA HIS A 211 -9.42 8.47 3.34
C HIS A 211 -9.17 9.83 2.66
N PHE A 212 -9.94 10.16 1.62
CA PHE A 212 -9.90 11.44 0.93
C PHE A 212 -10.57 12.55 1.76
N ASP A 213 -11.77 12.29 2.29
CA ASP A 213 -12.60 13.24 3.05
C ASP A 213 -11.91 13.76 4.31
N ARG A 214 -11.11 12.93 4.98
CA ARG A 214 -10.28 13.33 6.12
C ARG A 214 -9.18 14.34 5.79
N ARG A 215 -8.89 14.57 4.51
CA ARG A 215 -7.76 15.38 4.02
C ARG A 215 -8.16 16.48 3.04
N THR A 216 -9.42 16.50 2.58
CA THR A 216 -9.92 17.42 1.55
C THR A 216 -11.11 18.23 2.05
N GLU A 217 -11.10 19.53 1.76
CA GLU A 217 -12.14 20.48 2.16
C GLU A 217 -13.51 20.15 1.54
N ALA A 218 -14.60 20.39 2.29
CA ALA A 218 -15.96 20.04 1.86
C ALA A 218 -16.36 20.66 0.51
N ALA A 219 -16.00 21.92 0.28
CA ALA A 219 -16.32 22.64 -0.97
C ALA A 219 -15.73 21.97 -2.22
N LEU A 220 -14.57 21.30 -2.11
CA LEU A 220 -13.99 20.55 -3.24
C LEU A 220 -14.77 19.26 -3.50
N ARG A 221 -15.22 18.58 -2.44
CA ARG A 221 -15.99 17.34 -2.52
C ARG A 221 -17.38 17.54 -3.13
N GLU A 222 -18.00 18.68 -2.85
CA GLU A 222 -19.25 19.10 -3.48
C GLU A 222 -19.07 19.52 -4.94
N ALA A 223 -17.89 20.02 -5.32
CA ALA A 223 -17.60 20.47 -6.68
C ALA A 223 -17.34 19.32 -7.67
N ARG A 224 -16.68 18.23 -7.25
CA ARG A 224 -16.33 17.09 -8.12
C ARG A 224 -15.97 15.82 -7.34
N ASP A 225 -16.33 14.64 -7.87
CA ASP A 225 -15.82 13.35 -7.37
C ASP A 225 -14.47 13.02 -8.03
N PHE A 226 -13.39 13.50 -7.40
CA PHE A 226 -12.01 13.28 -7.86
C PHE A 226 -11.61 11.80 -7.95
N LEU A 227 -12.22 10.91 -7.16
CA LEU A 227 -11.88 9.50 -7.16
C LEU A 227 -12.55 8.79 -8.33
N ALA A 228 -13.84 9.05 -8.56
CA ALA A 228 -14.57 8.47 -9.69
C ALA A 228 -13.98 8.91 -11.03
N ASP A 229 -13.61 10.19 -11.17
CA ASP A 229 -12.97 10.74 -12.37
C ASP A 229 -11.61 10.09 -12.67
N GLU A 230 -10.77 9.89 -11.65
CA GLU A 230 -9.43 9.31 -11.84
C GLU A 230 -9.45 7.79 -11.99
N LEU A 231 -10.47 7.08 -11.49
CA LEU A 231 -10.67 5.64 -11.73
C LEU A 231 -11.13 5.31 -13.16
N LEU A 232 -11.81 6.26 -13.82
CA LEU A 232 -12.33 6.11 -15.19
C LEU A 232 -11.36 6.62 -16.28
N ARG A 233 -10.11 6.93 -15.90
CA ARG A 233 -9.12 7.64 -16.72
C ARG A 233 -8.21 6.71 -17.54
#